data_AF-A0A060YHD6-F1
#
_entry.id   AF-A0A060YHD6-F1
#
_cell.length_a   1.000
_cell.length_b   1.000
_cell.length_c   1.000
_cell.angle_alpha   90.00
_cell.angle_beta   90.00
_cell.angle_gamma   90.00
#
_symmetry.space_group_name_H-M   'P 1'
#
loop_
_entity.id
_entity.type
_entity.pdbx_description
1 polymer ?
#
loop_
_entity_poly.entity_id
_entity_poly.type
_entity_poly.pdbx_seq_one_letter_code
_entity_poly.pdbx_strand_id
1 'polypeptide(L)'
;MIVCACLLRSRVFVVFIREEGEAMLRQLRATLEAEREAERERIEAQRRRDLERLREESEEELHAEKRRLLGEREEQLDSLKQEGRSSASERQRELKSPRSPEQHLAEYQKELGDVLQEVREEVQRDHGRKLEQLKDDHRRELNSIRDNYLDQEAVQREQLLCALQEERDRLLATHSAQLERLRTQLDSQLSKTRQTHTRKEAGIQELGDKLELRARELKTQEAILKTQAANLKKRRQQLGDEEDEIDRGIEALPGVMQERDGLREDLERVEGQRDRARQEAERAREERTKVRDELETIREERDKAKEESRRMKEERDRLESKVELLQERCDRLCRRVSDLEQSEIKRPTTRLDRTEEEAARKEEKDSEAPPSTAGREKVLHVEDLKEPPVLDDLRQYISSEGLSLQKARRFLERESGRLSERQAALQAAQAQSSSSQYPNTTSHAQATQEMYRNLQQVREASDVEELRVTVKRGNSLLRRKEERLQQLESSVAEEVSPHHYYDDQDRLVTDRKVAFDVTESEMSSVSNGLDGPGERDRHTGVFIAGLYSSSAKLLSYSLSLFIIPPFPPLSPTPSSLSQLIPCSSCVLTLPPFLSCALSPFVFPSLSLLSR
;
A
#
# COMPACT_ATOMS: atom_id res chain seq x y z
N MET A 1 5.90 -12.85 -47.33
CA MET A 1 6.79 -12.67 -48.50
C MET A 1 8.11 -12.01 -48.10
N ILE A 2 8.27 -10.68 -48.26
CA ILE A 2 9.58 -9.98 -48.15
C ILE A 2 10.33 -10.29 -46.85
N VAL A 3 9.68 -10.15 -45.68
CA VAL A 3 10.32 -10.43 -44.37
C VAL A 3 10.87 -11.86 -44.28
N CYS A 4 10.14 -12.86 -44.80
CA CYS A 4 10.61 -14.24 -44.83
C CYS A 4 11.83 -14.41 -45.73
N ALA A 5 11.87 -13.74 -46.89
CA ALA A 5 13.02 -13.77 -47.80
C ALA A 5 14.26 -13.11 -47.18
N CYS A 6 14.10 -11.98 -46.47
CA CYS A 6 15.17 -11.35 -45.71
C CYS A 6 15.69 -12.27 -44.59
N LEU A 7 14.80 -12.86 -43.78
CA LEU A 7 15.18 -13.78 -42.71
C LEU A 7 15.89 -15.03 -43.25
N LEU A 8 15.45 -15.59 -44.37
CA LEU A 8 16.09 -16.73 -45.01
C LEU A 8 17.48 -16.36 -45.54
N ARG A 9 17.63 -15.21 -46.19
CA ARG A 9 18.91 -14.71 -46.71
C ARG A 9 19.90 -14.41 -45.59
N SER A 10 19.47 -13.79 -44.49
CA SER A 10 20.29 -13.58 -43.30
C SER A 10 20.69 -14.90 -42.64
N ARG A 11 19.79 -15.90 -42.57
CA ARG A 11 20.10 -17.22 -42.01
C ARG A 11 21.11 -17.98 -42.87
N VAL A 12 21.00 -17.93 -44.20
CA VAL A 12 22.00 -18.50 -45.12
C VAL A 12 23.34 -17.79 -44.98
N PHE A 13 23.36 -16.45 -44.88
CA PHE A 13 24.60 -15.69 -44.68
C PHE A 13 25.29 -16.02 -43.35
N VAL A 14 24.54 -16.17 -42.25
CA VAL A 14 25.08 -16.57 -40.94
C VAL A 14 25.62 -18.00 -40.96
N VAL A 15 25.01 -18.92 -41.72
CA VAL A 15 25.54 -20.27 -41.94
C VAL A 15 26.84 -20.20 -42.75
N PHE A 16 26.85 -19.47 -43.86
CA PHE A 16 28.03 -19.30 -44.73
C PHE A 16 29.24 -18.73 -43.97
N ILE A 17 29.07 -17.60 -43.27
CA ILE A 17 30.14 -16.98 -42.45
C ILE A 17 30.62 -17.93 -41.34
N ARG A 18 29.74 -18.77 -40.79
CA ARG A 18 30.13 -19.81 -39.84
C ARG A 18 30.91 -20.94 -40.50
N GLU A 19 30.52 -21.39 -41.69
CA GLU A 19 31.19 -22.46 -42.44
C GLU A 19 32.59 -22.01 -42.92
N GLU A 20 32.73 -20.77 -43.38
CA GLU A 20 34.02 -20.12 -43.66
C GLU A 20 34.87 -19.97 -42.39
N GLY A 21 34.28 -19.50 -41.28
CA GLY A 21 34.95 -19.39 -39.99
C GLY A 21 35.47 -20.74 -39.47
N GLU A 22 34.65 -21.78 -39.55
CA GLU A 22 35.09 -23.15 -39.22
C GLU A 22 36.11 -23.69 -40.23
N ALA A 23 36.06 -23.32 -41.51
CA ALA A 23 37.07 -23.71 -42.51
C ALA A 23 38.43 -23.07 -42.23
N MET A 24 38.47 -21.77 -41.94
CA MET A 24 39.69 -21.08 -41.50
C MET A 24 40.24 -21.67 -40.20
N LEU A 25 39.38 -22.02 -39.24
CA LEU A 25 39.80 -22.70 -38.00
C LEU A 25 40.34 -24.12 -38.23
N ARG A 26 39.80 -24.87 -39.21
CA ARG A 26 40.36 -26.16 -39.63
C ARG A 26 41.72 -25.98 -40.31
N GLN A 27 41.87 -24.99 -41.19
CA GLN A 27 43.14 -24.67 -41.86
C GLN A 27 44.23 -24.24 -40.87
N LEU A 28 43.92 -23.35 -39.93
CA LEU A 28 44.86 -22.88 -38.90
C LEU A 28 45.29 -23.99 -37.92
N ARG A 29 44.44 -25.01 -37.69
CA ARG A 29 44.83 -26.21 -36.94
C ARG A 29 45.80 -27.07 -37.73
N ALA A 30 45.48 -27.35 -39.00
CA ALA A 30 46.34 -28.15 -39.87
C ALA A 30 47.74 -27.52 -40.06
N THR A 31 47.85 -26.18 -40.19
CA THR A 31 49.17 -25.52 -40.25
C THR A 31 49.93 -25.63 -38.93
N LEU A 32 49.25 -25.44 -37.79
CA LEU A 32 49.87 -25.55 -36.46
C LEU A 32 50.29 -26.99 -36.13
N GLU A 33 49.55 -27.99 -36.62
CA GLU A 33 49.87 -29.41 -36.50
C GLU A 33 51.09 -29.77 -37.37
N ALA A 34 51.13 -29.32 -38.64
CA ALA A 34 52.29 -29.49 -39.52
C ALA A 34 53.56 -28.77 -39.00
N GLU A 35 53.43 -27.59 -38.40
CA GLU A 35 54.56 -26.88 -37.77
C GLU A 35 55.13 -27.68 -36.59
N ARG A 36 54.26 -28.21 -35.72
CA ARG A 36 54.68 -29.07 -34.59
C ARG A 36 55.31 -30.39 -35.03
N GLU A 37 54.85 -30.96 -36.15
CA GLU A 37 55.45 -32.16 -36.73
C GLU A 37 56.83 -31.85 -37.32
N ALA A 38 56.96 -30.75 -38.09
CA ALA A 38 58.27 -30.30 -38.58
C ALA A 38 59.25 -29.94 -37.45
N GLU A 39 58.80 -29.42 -36.31
CA GLU A 39 59.65 -29.21 -35.12
C GLU A 39 60.10 -30.54 -34.48
N ARG A 40 59.20 -31.53 -34.37
CA ARG A 40 59.57 -32.88 -33.90
C ARG A 40 60.59 -33.52 -34.83
N GLU A 41 60.37 -33.48 -36.14
CA GLU A 41 61.30 -34.02 -37.14
C GLU A 41 62.68 -33.34 -37.06
N ARG A 42 62.74 -32.01 -36.86
CA ARG A 42 64.02 -31.29 -36.65
C ARG A 42 64.74 -31.77 -35.39
N ILE A 43 64.02 -31.92 -34.28
CA ILE A 43 64.58 -32.38 -32.99
C ILE A 43 65.03 -33.84 -33.09
N GLU A 44 64.28 -34.70 -33.77
CA GLU A 44 64.67 -36.10 -34.02
C GLU A 44 65.86 -36.21 -34.97
N ALA A 45 65.87 -35.47 -36.08
CA ALA A 45 67.00 -35.44 -37.00
C ALA A 45 68.28 -34.94 -36.31
N GLN A 46 68.15 -33.98 -35.38
CA GLN A 46 69.27 -33.53 -34.56
C GLN A 46 69.74 -34.63 -33.60
N ARG A 47 68.83 -35.25 -32.85
CA ARG A 47 69.14 -36.39 -31.96
C ARG A 47 69.79 -37.57 -32.70
N ARG A 48 69.38 -37.87 -33.93
CA ARG A 48 69.99 -38.90 -34.78
C ARG A 48 71.45 -38.56 -35.11
N ARG A 49 71.72 -37.34 -35.60
CA ARG A 49 73.10 -36.86 -35.85
C ARG A 49 73.96 -36.85 -34.58
N ASP A 50 73.38 -36.52 -33.44
CA ASP A 50 74.10 -36.46 -32.17
C ASP A 50 74.45 -37.87 -31.67
N LEU A 51 73.55 -38.85 -31.85
CA LEU A 51 73.82 -40.27 -31.60
C LEU A 51 74.77 -40.90 -32.62
N GLU A 52 74.78 -40.43 -33.86
CA GLU A 52 75.71 -40.86 -34.91
C GLU A 52 77.14 -40.39 -34.60
N ARG A 53 77.34 -39.10 -34.27
CA ARG A 53 78.67 -38.61 -33.84
C ARG A 53 79.19 -39.31 -32.59
N LEU A 54 78.36 -39.51 -31.56
CA LEU A 54 78.77 -40.23 -30.35
C LEU A 54 79.16 -41.70 -30.63
N ARG A 55 78.60 -42.32 -31.68
CA ARG A 55 79.04 -43.66 -32.13
C ARG A 55 80.39 -43.58 -32.84
N GLU A 56 80.54 -42.67 -33.81
CA GLU A 56 81.78 -42.46 -34.54
C GLU A 56 82.94 -42.16 -33.56
N GLU A 57 82.74 -41.25 -32.60
CA GLU A 57 83.68 -40.94 -31.51
C GLU A 57 84.04 -42.22 -30.71
N SER A 58 83.06 -43.02 -30.28
CA SER A 58 83.31 -44.26 -29.54
C SER A 58 84.00 -45.36 -30.36
N GLU A 59 83.75 -45.42 -31.67
CA GLU A 59 84.43 -46.35 -32.57
C GLU A 59 85.87 -45.92 -32.84
N GLU A 60 86.15 -44.62 -32.99
CA GLU A 60 87.50 -44.09 -33.06
C GLU A 60 88.32 -44.34 -31.79
N GLU A 61 87.73 -44.16 -30.61
CA GLU A 61 88.36 -44.51 -29.32
C GLU A 61 88.68 -46.01 -29.23
N LEU A 62 87.72 -46.89 -29.54
CA LEU A 62 87.93 -48.34 -29.57
C LEU A 62 88.99 -48.75 -30.62
N HIS A 63 89.09 -48.03 -31.74
CA HIS A 63 90.16 -48.24 -32.72
C HIS A 63 91.53 -47.72 -32.25
N ALA A 64 91.57 -46.64 -31.46
CA ALA A 64 92.79 -46.14 -30.84
C ALA A 64 93.31 -47.10 -29.76
N GLU A 65 92.43 -47.61 -28.89
CA GLU A 65 92.78 -48.60 -27.86
C GLU A 65 93.29 -49.90 -28.49
N LYS A 66 92.61 -50.42 -29.54
CA LYS A 66 93.09 -51.61 -30.28
C LYS A 66 94.49 -51.40 -30.88
N ARG A 67 94.79 -50.23 -31.45
CA ARG A 67 96.14 -49.91 -31.95
C ARG A 67 97.17 -49.90 -30.83
N ARG A 68 96.85 -49.31 -29.68
CA ARG A 68 97.72 -49.28 -28.49
C ARG A 68 98.01 -50.68 -27.96
N LEU A 69 96.98 -51.51 -27.75
CA LEU A 69 97.10 -52.88 -27.24
C LEU A 69 97.87 -53.80 -28.21
N LEU A 70 97.85 -53.53 -29.52
CA LEU A 70 98.68 -54.23 -30.49
C LEU A 70 100.16 -53.79 -30.38
N GLY A 71 100.43 -52.48 -30.27
CA GLY A 71 101.79 -51.97 -30.04
C GLY A 71 102.42 -52.54 -28.76
N GLU A 72 101.69 -52.50 -27.64
CA GLU A 72 102.13 -53.08 -26.36
C GLU A 72 102.45 -54.59 -26.47
N ARG A 73 101.76 -55.34 -27.36
CA ARG A 73 102.06 -56.75 -27.64
C ARG A 73 103.26 -56.95 -28.56
N GLU A 74 103.47 -56.07 -29.53
CA GLU A 74 104.65 -56.12 -30.41
C GLU A 74 105.93 -55.78 -29.64
N GLU A 75 105.89 -54.78 -28.75
CA GLU A 75 106.98 -54.45 -27.81
C GLU A 75 107.33 -55.62 -26.86
N GLN A 76 106.31 -56.32 -26.34
CA GLN A 76 106.51 -57.53 -25.53
C GLN A 76 107.17 -58.66 -26.35
N LEU A 77 106.74 -58.86 -27.60
CA LEU A 77 107.32 -59.88 -28.48
C LEU A 77 108.76 -59.56 -28.88
N ASP A 78 109.11 -58.30 -29.13
CA ASP A 78 110.50 -57.90 -29.43
C ASP A 78 111.41 -57.95 -28.20
N SER A 79 110.88 -57.63 -27.02
CA SER A 79 111.58 -57.83 -25.74
C SER A 79 111.95 -59.31 -25.53
N LEU A 80 110.99 -60.22 -25.71
CA LEU A 80 111.23 -61.67 -25.62
C LEU A 80 112.21 -62.19 -26.70
N LYS A 81 112.18 -61.65 -27.93
CA LYS A 81 113.17 -61.96 -28.97
C LYS A 81 114.57 -61.50 -28.60
N GLN A 82 114.71 -60.36 -27.92
CA GLN A 82 115.99 -59.84 -27.46
C GLN A 82 116.54 -60.67 -26.30
N GLU A 83 115.71 -61.03 -25.32
CA GLU A 83 116.07 -61.91 -24.21
C GLU A 83 116.49 -63.31 -24.69
N GLY A 84 115.72 -63.91 -25.61
CA GLY A 84 116.09 -65.20 -26.22
C GLY A 84 117.41 -65.19 -26.99
N ARG A 85 117.81 -64.04 -27.56
CA ARG A 85 119.15 -63.86 -28.18
C ARG A 85 120.26 -63.77 -27.13
N SER A 86 120.00 -63.16 -25.97
CA SER A 86 120.93 -63.13 -24.84
C SER A 86 121.18 -64.55 -24.29
N SER A 87 120.12 -65.30 -23.94
CA SER A 87 120.26 -66.65 -23.39
C SER A 87 120.90 -67.66 -24.36
N ALA A 88 120.75 -67.45 -25.67
CA ALA A 88 121.46 -68.25 -26.68
C ALA A 88 123.00 -68.03 -26.64
N SER A 89 123.45 -66.82 -26.28
CA SER A 89 124.87 -66.48 -26.15
C SER A 89 125.51 -67.06 -24.87
N GLU A 90 124.72 -67.26 -23.82
CA GLU A 90 125.17 -67.84 -22.55
C GLU A 90 125.36 -69.35 -22.67
N ARG A 91 124.40 -70.08 -23.24
CA ARG A 91 124.50 -71.54 -23.45
C ARG A 91 125.70 -71.97 -24.32
N GLN A 92 126.16 -71.10 -25.23
CA GLN A 92 127.36 -71.34 -26.03
C GLN A 92 128.66 -71.25 -25.21
N ARG A 93 128.62 -70.64 -24.02
CA ARG A 93 129.76 -70.42 -23.12
C ARG A 93 129.93 -71.52 -22.06
N GLU A 94 128.86 -72.26 -21.75
CA GLU A 94 128.85 -73.31 -20.71
C GLU A 94 129.42 -74.66 -21.18
N LEU A 95 129.46 -74.92 -22.49
CA LEU A 95 129.92 -76.17 -23.12
C LEU A 95 131.44 -76.47 -23.00
N LYS A 96 132.13 -75.90 -22.00
CA LYS A 96 133.59 -76.06 -21.77
C LYS A 96 133.95 -76.14 -20.28
N SER A 97 133.45 -77.18 -19.60
CA SER A 97 133.94 -77.59 -18.28
C SER A 97 134.04 -79.13 -18.18
N PRO A 98 135.15 -79.71 -17.72
CA PRO A 98 135.32 -81.16 -17.62
C PRO A 98 134.85 -81.70 -16.26
N ARG A 99 133.77 -82.49 -16.26
CA ARG A 99 133.24 -83.18 -15.06
C ARG A 99 132.69 -84.56 -15.49
N SER A 100 132.68 -85.56 -14.59
CA SER A 100 132.65 -86.99 -14.96
C SER A 100 131.25 -87.55 -15.31
N PRO A 101 131.08 -88.31 -16.40
CA PRO A 101 129.76 -88.61 -16.98
C PRO A 101 128.84 -89.44 -16.09
N GLU A 102 129.36 -90.34 -15.26
CA GLU A 102 128.56 -91.18 -14.35
C GLU A 102 127.86 -90.36 -13.26
N GLN A 103 128.51 -89.30 -12.77
CA GLN A 103 127.90 -88.37 -11.80
C GLN A 103 126.76 -87.59 -12.45
N HIS A 104 126.92 -87.15 -13.72
CA HIS A 104 125.87 -86.42 -14.43
C HIS A 104 124.65 -87.29 -14.72
N LEU A 105 124.82 -88.60 -14.93
CA LEU A 105 123.69 -89.52 -15.09
C LEU A 105 122.92 -89.72 -13.78
N ALA A 106 123.60 -89.76 -12.63
CA ALA A 106 122.95 -89.84 -11.33
C ALA A 106 122.30 -88.51 -10.90
N GLU A 107 122.99 -87.37 -11.14
CA GLU A 107 122.47 -86.01 -10.95
C GLU A 107 121.22 -85.82 -11.83
N TYR A 108 121.28 -86.11 -13.13
CA TYR A 108 120.14 -86.02 -14.06
C TYR A 108 118.97 -86.97 -13.71
N GLN A 109 119.23 -88.20 -13.27
CA GLN A 109 118.17 -89.11 -12.82
C GLN A 109 117.46 -88.58 -11.56
N LYS A 110 118.20 -87.96 -10.64
CA LYS A 110 117.63 -87.30 -9.46
C LYS A 110 116.84 -86.06 -9.86
N GLU A 111 117.42 -85.16 -10.65
CA GLU A 111 116.78 -83.93 -11.16
C GLU A 111 115.49 -84.24 -11.93
N LEU A 112 115.49 -85.26 -12.78
CA LEU A 112 114.28 -85.73 -13.47
C LEU A 112 113.24 -86.27 -12.48
N GLY A 113 113.66 -86.96 -11.43
CA GLY A 113 112.78 -87.42 -10.34
C GLY A 113 112.14 -86.27 -9.58
N ASP A 114 112.95 -85.28 -9.19
CA ASP A 114 112.55 -84.07 -8.47
C ASP A 114 111.60 -83.22 -9.32
N VAL A 115 111.92 -82.94 -10.59
CA VAL A 115 111.07 -82.18 -11.52
C VAL A 115 109.76 -82.92 -11.82
N LEU A 116 109.79 -84.23 -12.02
CA LEU A 116 108.54 -85.00 -12.20
C LEU A 116 107.69 -85.03 -10.92
N GLN A 117 108.30 -84.89 -9.74
CA GLN A 117 107.57 -84.77 -8.47
C GLN A 117 106.99 -83.36 -8.31
N GLU A 118 107.77 -82.31 -8.58
CA GLU A 118 107.32 -80.92 -8.59
C GLU A 118 106.14 -80.73 -9.55
N VAL A 119 106.21 -81.28 -10.77
CA VAL A 119 105.10 -81.24 -11.74
C VAL A 119 103.86 -82.00 -11.25
N ARG A 120 104.02 -83.16 -10.58
CA ARG A 120 102.87 -83.87 -9.97
C ARG A 120 102.21 -83.05 -8.89
N GLU A 121 103.00 -82.45 -8.00
CA GLU A 121 102.51 -81.61 -6.92
C GLU A 121 101.92 -80.30 -7.42
N GLU A 122 102.51 -79.67 -8.43
CA GLU A 122 101.95 -78.47 -9.06
C GLU A 122 100.61 -78.80 -9.70
N VAL A 123 100.48 -79.90 -10.46
CA VAL A 123 99.19 -80.34 -11.02
C VAL A 123 98.15 -80.64 -9.93
N GLN A 124 98.56 -81.21 -8.78
CA GLN A 124 97.67 -81.40 -7.63
C GLN A 124 97.25 -80.08 -6.98
N ARG A 125 98.20 -79.15 -6.78
CA ARG A 125 97.96 -77.80 -6.26
C ARG A 125 97.05 -77.01 -7.22
N ASP A 126 97.24 -77.17 -8.52
CA ASP A 126 96.45 -76.55 -9.59
C ASP A 126 95.03 -77.12 -9.68
N HIS A 127 94.87 -78.43 -9.48
CA HIS A 127 93.56 -79.06 -9.35
C HIS A 127 92.83 -78.57 -8.08
N GLY A 128 93.54 -78.45 -6.95
CA GLY A 128 93.02 -77.83 -5.72
C GLY A 128 92.56 -76.38 -5.94
N ARG A 129 93.40 -75.55 -6.58
CA ARG A 129 93.06 -74.16 -6.96
C ARG A 129 91.80 -74.11 -7.83
N LYS A 130 91.71 -74.94 -8.87
CA LYS A 130 90.55 -75.01 -9.78
C LYS A 130 89.28 -75.52 -9.09
N LEU A 131 89.39 -76.45 -8.14
CA LEU A 131 88.25 -76.94 -7.36
C LEU A 131 87.72 -75.90 -6.37
N GLU A 132 88.57 -75.14 -5.68
CA GLU A 132 88.07 -74.07 -4.80
C GLU A 132 87.56 -72.88 -5.63
N GLN A 133 88.21 -72.54 -6.74
CA GLN A 133 87.70 -71.56 -7.70
C GLN A 133 86.27 -71.91 -8.14
N LEU A 134 86.01 -73.15 -8.56
CA LEU A 134 84.67 -73.60 -8.97
C LEU A 134 83.64 -73.54 -7.83
N LYS A 135 84.04 -73.80 -6.58
CA LYS A 135 83.17 -73.61 -5.41
C LYS A 135 82.86 -72.13 -5.18
N ASP A 136 83.85 -71.25 -5.32
CA ASP A 136 83.66 -69.82 -5.16
C ASP A 136 82.88 -69.19 -6.32
N ASP A 137 83.04 -69.70 -7.54
CA ASP A 137 82.21 -69.35 -8.69
C ASP A 137 80.76 -69.72 -8.39
N HIS A 138 80.49 -70.96 -7.98
CA HIS A 138 79.14 -71.40 -7.62
C HIS A 138 78.55 -70.67 -6.40
N ARG A 139 79.36 -70.34 -5.37
CA ARG A 139 78.95 -69.48 -4.24
C ARG A 139 78.55 -68.08 -4.73
N ARG A 140 79.32 -67.50 -5.67
CA ARG A 140 79.03 -66.18 -6.27
C ARG A 140 77.79 -66.22 -7.16
N GLU A 141 77.58 -67.29 -7.92
CA GLU A 141 76.35 -67.53 -8.70
C GLU A 141 75.11 -67.63 -7.79
N LEU A 142 75.15 -68.48 -6.75
CA LEU A 142 74.03 -68.65 -5.82
C LEU A 142 73.69 -67.36 -5.07
N ASN A 143 74.69 -66.60 -4.63
CA ASN A 143 74.49 -65.29 -4.02
C ASN A 143 73.89 -64.31 -5.05
N SER A 144 74.45 -64.20 -6.25
CA SER A 144 73.91 -63.34 -7.31
C SER A 144 72.45 -63.68 -7.66
N ILE A 145 72.09 -64.96 -7.77
CA ILE A 145 70.71 -65.40 -8.00
C ILE A 145 69.81 -64.98 -6.85
N ARG A 146 70.24 -65.15 -5.59
CA ARG A 146 69.50 -64.73 -4.40
C ARG A 146 69.29 -63.21 -4.37
N ASP A 147 70.34 -62.44 -4.61
CA ASP A 147 70.32 -60.98 -4.54
C ASP A 147 69.44 -60.41 -5.67
N ASN A 148 69.55 -60.95 -6.89
CA ASN A 148 68.63 -60.65 -8.00
C ASN A 148 67.15 -60.89 -7.65
N TYR A 149 66.82 -61.95 -6.90
CA TYR A 149 65.45 -62.19 -6.44
C TYR A 149 65.01 -61.21 -5.34
N LEU A 150 65.90 -60.83 -4.43
CA LEU A 150 65.63 -59.82 -3.40
C LEU A 150 65.38 -58.44 -4.01
N ASP A 151 66.18 -58.05 -5.01
CA ASP A 151 65.99 -56.79 -5.76
C ASP A 151 64.67 -56.79 -6.55
N GLN A 152 64.33 -57.91 -7.22
CA GLN A 152 63.04 -58.06 -7.89
C GLN A 152 61.86 -57.98 -6.90
N GLU A 153 61.97 -58.60 -5.73
CA GLU A 153 60.93 -58.53 -4.69
C GLU A 153 60.83 -57.11 -4.09
N ALA A 154 61.95 -56.41 -3.92
CA ALA A 154 61.98 -55.02 -3.47
C ALA A 154 61.30 -54.08 -4.49
N VAL A 155 61.64 -54.20 -5.78
CA VAL A 155 61.02 -53.42 -6.86
C VAL A 155 59.53 -53.72 -6.99
N GLN A 156 59.09 -54.97 -6.85
CA GLN A 156 57.67 -55.33 -6.86
C GLN A 156 56.92 -54.72 -5.65
N ARG A 157 57.52 -54.74 -4.45
CA ARG A 157 56.96 -54.09 -3.26
C ARG A 157 56.86 -52.58 -3.45
N GLU A 158 57.89 -51.93 -3.98
CA GLU A 158 57.90 -50.49 -4.25
C GLU A 158 56.82 -50.11 -5.27
N GLN A 159 56.72 -50.82 -6.40
CA GLN A 159 55.67 -50.61 -7.41
C GLN A 159 54.26 -50.73 -6.82
N LEU A 160 54.00 -51.73 -5.97
CA LEU A 160 52.71 -51.89 -5.30
C LEU A 160 52.43 -50.76 -4.30
N LEU A 161 53.45 -50.31 -3.54
CA LEU A 161 53.32 -49.18 -2.62
C LEU A 161 53.05 -47.86 -3.37
N CYS A 162 53.75 -47.60 -4.47
CA CYS A 162 53.50 -46.45 -5.35
C CYS A 162 52.06 -46.49 -5.90
N ALA A 163 51.61 -47.62 -6.46
CA ALA A 163 50.26 -47.75 -6.99
C ALA A 163 49.16 -47.54 -5.92
N LEU A 164 49.35 -48.07 -4.70
CA LEU A 164 48.43 -47.85 -3.58
C LEU A 164 48.43 -46.40 -3.09
N GLN A 165 49.60 -45.75 -3.07
CA GLN A 165 49.72 -44.32 -2.72
C GLN A 165 49.06 -43.44 -3.78
N GLU A 166 49.23 -43.75 -5.07
CA GLU A 166 48.54 -43.05 -6.16
C GLU A 166 47.02 -43.20 -6.06
N GLU A 167 46.49 -44.41 -5.84
CA GLU A 167 45.04 -44.60 -5.66
C GLU A 167 44.49 -43.89 -4.42
N ARG A 168 45.23 -43.90 -3.31
CA ARG A 168 44.91 -43.09 -2.12
C ARG A 168 44.81 -41.61 -2.48
N ASP A 169 45.78 -41.06 -3.21
CA ASP A 169 45.85 -39.63 -3.49
C ASP A 169 44.85 -39.21 -4.59
N ARG A 170 44.57 -40.09 -5.56
CA ARG A 170 43.42 -39.97 -6.50
C ARG A 170 42.08 -39.94 -5.76
N LEU A 171 41.90 -40.79 -4.74
CA LEU A 171 40.68 -40.83 -3.93
C LEU A 171 40.52 -39.57 -3.06
N LEU A 172 41.62 -39.08 -2.47
CA LEU A 172 41.63 -37.81 -1.71
C LEU A 172 41.37 -36.60 -2.63
N ALA A 173 41.93 -36.58 -3.85
CA ALA A 173 41.68 -35.55 -4.85
C ALA A 173 40.22 -35.55 -5.35
N THR A 174 39.62 -36.72 -5.56
CA THR A 174 38.20 -36.80 -5.99
C THR A 174 37.24 -36.43 -4.87
N HIS A 175 37.46 -36.87 -3.62
CA HIS A 175 36.64 -36.46 -2.47
C HIS A 175 36.76 -34.96 -2.16
N SER A 176 37.96 -34.38 -2.18
CA SER A 176 38.13 -32.93 -1.99
C SER A 176 37.47 -32.12 -3.11
N ALA A 177 37.60 -32.54 -4.37
CA ALA A 177 36.90 -31.91 -5.48
C ALA A 177 35.37 -32.03 -5.37
N GLN A 178 34.83 -33.12 -4.80
CA GLN A 178 33.40 -33.23 -4.50
C GLN A 178 32.96 -32.26 -3.39
N LEU A 179 33.76 -32.13 -2.31
CA LEU A 179 33.48 -31.19 -1.22
C LEU A 179 33.50 -29.74 -1.71
N GLU A 180 34.46 -29.34 -2.56
CA GLU A 180 34.49 -27.98 -3.14
C GLU A 180 33.33 -27.71 -4.11
N ARG A 181 32.87 -28.72 -4.86
CA ARG A 181 31.64 -28.60 -5.68
C ARG A 181 30.41 -28.37 -4.80
N LEU A 182 30.30 -29.05 -3.66
CA LEU A 182 29.18 -28.86 -2.72
C LEU A 182 29.26 -27.50 -2.01
N ARG A 183 30.46 -27.07 -1.57
CA ARG A 183 30.71 -25.73 -1.00
C ARG A 183 30.28 -24.63 -1.96
N THR A 184 30.83 -24.63 -3.18
CA THR A 184 30.51 -23.62 -4.21
C THR A 184 29.04 -23.66 -4.66
N GLN A 185 28.38 -24.82 -4.64
CA GLN A 185 26.92 -24.91 -4.87
C GLN A 185 26.12 -24.25 -3.73
N LEU A 186 26.46 -24.52 -2.47
CA LEU A 186 25.82 -23.91 -1.31
C LEU A 186 26.06 -22.40 -1.27
N ASP A 187 27.28 -21.93 -1.50
CA ASP A 187 27.60 -20.50 -1.60
C ASP A 187 26.86 -19.81 -2.75
N SER A 188 26.70 -20.49 -3.90
CA SER A 188 25.87 -20.00 -5.00
C SER A 188 24.41 -19.85 -4.59
N GLN A 189 23.85 -20.82 -3.86
CA GLN A 189 22.47 -20.74 -3.35
C GLN A 189 22.32 -19.65 -2.27
N LEU A 190 23.24 -19.57 -1.30
CA LEU A 190 23.24 -18.53 -0.27
C LEU A 190 23.37 -17.13 -0.88
N SER A 191 24.23 -16.95 -1.89
CA SER A 191 24.37 -15.68 -2.62
C SER A 191 23.08 -15.31 -3.37
N LYS A 192 22.45 -16.27 -4.07
CA LYS A 192 21.14 -16.06 -4.73
C LYS A 192 20.06 -15.66 -3.71
N THR A 193 19.95 -16.39 -2.61
CA THR A 193 18.97 -16.11 -1.55
C THR A 193 19.19 -14.72 -0.96
N ARG A 194 20.43 -14.36 -0.59
CA ARG A 194 20.80 -13.00 -0.13
C ARG A 194 20.40 -11.93 -1.14
N GLN A 195 20.75 -12.09 -2.42
CA GLN A 195 20.36 -11.14 -3.47
C GLN A 195 18.83 -11.00 -3.62
N THR A 196 18.06 -12.08 -3.49
CA THR A 196 16.59 -11.98 -3.49
C THR A 196 16.03 -11.33 -2.23
N HIS A 197 16.70 -11.46 -1.09
CA HIS A 197 16.35 -10.78 0.15
C HIS A 197 16.58 -9.28 0.02
N THR A 198 17.79 -8.84 -0.37
CA THR A 198 18.14 -7.42 -0.55
C THR A 198 17.25 -6.71 -1.58
N ARG A 199 16.82 -7.41 -2.65
CA ARG A 199 15.83 -6.87 -3.60
C ARG A 199 14.44 -6.69 -2.98
N LYS A 200 14.00 -7.59 -2.09
CA LYS A 200 12.74 -7.45 -1.35
C LYS A 200 12.82 -6.35 -0.30
N GLU A 201 13.94 -6.26 0.42
CA GLU A 201 14.21 -5.19 1.39
C GLU A 201 14.15 -3.81 0.72
N ALA A 202 14.84 -3.63 -0.41
CA ALA A 202 14.77 -2.39 -1.19
C ALA A 202 13.34 -2.06 -1.65
N GLY A 203 12.58 -3.05 -2.15
CA GLY A 203 11.18 -2.86 -2.53
C GLY A 203 10.25 -2.51 -1.36
N ILE A 204 10.50 -3.07 -0.17
CA ILE A 204 9.78 -2.72 1.06
C ILE A 204 10.14 -1.30 1.51
N GLN A 205 11.43 -0.92 1.44
CA GLN A 205 11.90 0.42 1.78
C GLN A 205 11.29 1.47 0.85
N GLU A 206 11.32 1.25 -0.46
CA GLU A 206 10.65 2.11 -1.45
C GLU A 206 9.15 2.30 -1.16
N LEU A 207 8.45 1.25 -0.72
CA LEU A 207 7.04 1.34 -0.34
C LEU A 207 6.85 2.08 0.98
N GLY A 208 7.79 1.93 1.93
CA GLY A 208 7.86 2.72 3.16
C GLY A 208 8.00 4.21 2.87
N ASP A 209 8.97 4.60 2.03
CA ASP A 209 9.22 6.00 1.64
C ASP A 209 7.99 6.62 0.94
N LYS A 210 7.34 5.85 0.05
CA LYS A 210 6.09 6.27 -0.64
C LYS A 210 4.93 6.45 0.35
N LEU A 211 4.80 5.57 1.35
CA LEU A 211 3.79 5.70 2.40
C LEU A 211 4.10 6.86 3.35
N GLU A 212 5.37 7.13 3.66
CA GLU A 212 5.75 8.27 4.51
C GLU A 212 5.49 9.59 3.79
N LEU A 213 5.78 9.68 2.49
CA LEU A 213 5.43 10.84 1.66
C LEU A 213 3.91 11.09 1.68
N ARG A 214 3.09 10.05 1.46
CA ARG A 214 1.62 10.15 1.57
C ARG A 214 1.16 10.54 2.98
N ALA A 215 1.80 10.06 4.03
CA ALA A 215 1.49 10.46 5.41
C ALA A 215 1.85 11.93 5.68
N ARG A 216 2.91 12.47 5.06
CA ARG A 216 3.27 13.90 5.10
C ARG A 216 2.26 14.75 4.32
N GLU A 217 1.85 14.32 3.11
CA GLU A 217 0.80 14.98 2.31
C GLU A 217 -0.54 15.03 3.05
N LEU A 218 -0.99 13.91 3.64
CA LEU A 218 -2.25 13.87 4.38
C LEU A 218 -2.22 14.76 5.62
N LYS A 219 -1.08 14.89 6.31
CA LYS A 219 -0.91 15.84 7.43
C LYS A 219 -1.01 17.30 7.00
N THR A 220 -0.49 17.67 5.82
CA THR A 220 -0.66 19.07 5.34
C THR A 220 -2.08 19.34 4.88
N GLN A 221 -2.76 18.37 4.24
CA GLN A 221 -4.19 18.46 3.92
C GLN A 221 -5.06 18.57 5.19
N GLU A 222 -4.78 17.77 6.22
CA GLU A 222 -5.46 17.83 7.52
C GLU A 222 -5.28 19.21 8.18
N ALA A 223 -4.08 19.80 8.14
CA ALA A 223 -3.82 21.15 8.64
C ALA A 223 -4.59 22.22 7.86
N ILE A 224 -4.68 22.12 6.53
CA ILE A 224 -5.48 23.02 5.69
C ILE A 224 -6.96 22.90 6.05
N LEU A 225 -7.50 21.69 6.14
CA LEU A 225 -8.91 21.46 6.49
C LEU A 225 -9.23 21.97 7.91
N LYS A 226 -8.31 21.83 8.87
CA LYS A 226 -8.45 22.42 10.22
C LYS A 226 -8.51 23.94 10.20
N THR A 227 -7.69 24.63 9.40
CA THR A 227 -7.76 26.09 9.29
C THR A 227 -9.04 26.55 8.57
N GLN A 228 -9.47 25.84 7.53
CA GLN A 228 -10.76 26.10 6.87
C GLN A 228 -11.94 25.92 7.83
N ALA A 229 -11.99 24.83 8.59
CA ALA A 229 -13.04 24.59 9.59
C ALA A 229 -13.05 25.67 10.70
N ALA A 230 -11.88 26.14 11.15
CA ALA A 230 -11.78 27.24 12.10
C ALA A 230 -12.29 28.57 11.52
N ASN A 231 -12.00 28.86 10.24
CA ASN A 231 -12.48 30.06 9.57
C ASN A 231 -13.99 30.01 9.31
N LEU A 232 -14.54 28.86 8.91
CA LEU A 232 -15.99 28.66 8.78
C LEU A 232 -16.70 28.78 10.13
N LYS A 233 -16.12 28.26 11.22
CA LYS A 233 -16.65 28.47 12.58
C LYS A 233 -16.69 29.95 12.95
N LYS A 234 -15.64 30.72 12.63
CA LYS A 234 -15.63 32.18 12.83
C LYS A 234 -16.71 32.89 12.02
N ARG A 235 -16.85 32.60 10.72
CA ARG A 235 -17.88 33.25 9.89
C ARG A 235 -19.29 32.87 10.33
N ARG A 236 -19.52 31.64 10.79
CA ARG A 236 -20.82 31.25 11.39
C ARG A 236 -21.11 32.00 12.69
N GLN A 237 -20.09 32.28 13.52
CA GLN A 237 -20.27 33.13 14.69
C GLN A 237 -20.62 34.56 14.28
N GLN A 238 -19.84 35.17 13.37
CA GLN A 238 -20.14 36.51 12.83
C GLN A 238 -21.54 36.63 12.24
N LEU A 239 -22.01 35.61 11.53
CA LEU A 239 -23.38 35.57 11.00
C LEU A 239 -24.44 35.51 12.10
N GLY A 240 -24.17 34.83 13.22
CA GLY A 240 -25.04 34.86 14.40
C GLY A 240 -24.97 36.21 15.12
N ASP A 241 -23.78 36.81 15.26
CA ASP A 241 -23.60 38.16 15.82
C ASP A 241 -24.33 39.23 14.95
N GLU A 242 -24.38 39.02 13.62
CA GLU A 242 -25.12 39.82 12.63
C GLU A 242 -26.65 39.57 12.71
N GLU A 243 -27.09 38.33 12.92
CA GLU A 243 -28.50 37.91 13.07
C GLU A 243 -29.10 38.45 14.38
N ASP A 244 -28.38 38.28 15.50
CA ASP A 244 -28.71 38.84 16.81
C ASP A 244 -28.89 40.38 16.78
N GLU A 245 -28.15 41.10 15.93
CA GLU A 245 -28.26 42.56 15.76
C GLU A 245 -29.49 42.95 14.91
N ILE A 246 -29.84 42.13 13.91
CA ILE A 246 -31.07 42.29 13.13
C ILE A 246 -32.29 42.06 14.03
N ASP A 247 -32.27 41.01 14.87
CA ASP A 247 -33.35 40.72 15.82
C ASP A 247 -33.52 41.85 16.85
N ARG A 248 -32.43 42.40 17.41
CA ARG A 248 -32.48 43.63 18.23
C ARG A 248 -33.11 44.81 17.48
N GLY A 249 -32.80 44.97 16.19
CA GLY A 249 -33.42 45.98 15.33
C GLY A 249 -34.92 45.76 15.11
N ILE A 250 -35.36 44.50 15.01
CA ILE A 250 -36.77 44.11 14.88
C ILE A 250 -37.51 44.35 16.21
N GLU A 251 -36.93 44.00 17.35
CA GLU A 251 -37.50 44.27 18.68
C GLU A 251 -37.65 45.78 18.97
N ALA A 252 -36.73 46.61 18.45
CA ALA A 252 -36.81 48.07 18.58
C ALA A 252 -37.85 48.71 17.62
N LEU A 253 -38.18 48.07 16.50
CA LEU A 253 -39.02 48.65 15.45
C LEU A 253 -40.44 49.05 15.91
N PRO A 254 -41.17 48.27 16.75
CA PRO A 254 -42.44 48.70 17.33
C PRO A 254 -42.34 49.99 18.14
N GLY A 255 -41.25 50.20 18.88
CA GLY A 255 -41.01 51.43 19.64
C GLY A 255 -40.85 52.64 18.72
N VAL A 256 -40.00 52.52 17.69
CA VAL A 256 -39.80 53.58 16.68
C VAL A 256 -41.08 53.85 15.87
N MET A 257 -41.90 52.82 15.61
CA MET A 257 -43.23 53.00 15.01
C MET A 257 -44.20 53.75 15.94
N GLN A 258 -44.20 53.44 17.24
CA GLN A 258 -45.03 54.14 18.22
C GLN A 258 -44.59 55.60 18.40
N GLU A 259 -43.29 55.89 18.39
CA GLU A 259 -42.75 57.26 18.37
C GLU A 259 -43.18 58.02 17.10
N ARG A 260 -43.04 57.40 15.92
CA ARG A 260 -43.51 57.96 14.65
C ARG A 260 -45.00 58.29 14.67
N ASP A 261 -45.82 57.39 15.20
CA ASP A 261 -47.27 57.55 15.20
C ASP A 261 -47.74 58.57 16.24
N GLY A 262 -47.09 58.63 17.42
CA GLY A 262 -47.28 59.73 18.38
C GLY A 262 -46.88 61.09 17.81
N LEU A 263 -45.76 61.17 17.08
CA LEU A 263 -45.35 62.39 16.37
C LEU A 263 -46.31 62.78 15.23
N ARG A 264 -46.95 61.80 14.56
CA ARG A 264 -48.05 62.06 13.61
C ARG A 264 -49.26 62.64 14.31
N GLU A 265 -49.69 62.05 15.43
CA GLU A 265 -50.81 62.60 16.22
C GLU A 265 -50.51 64.02 16.69
N ASP A 266 -49.29 64.32 17.15
CA ASP A 266 -48.89 65.67 17.55
C ASP A 266 -48.89 66.64 16.36
N LEU A 267 -48.47 66.20 15.17
CA LEU A 267 -48.57 67.00 13.95
C LEU A 267 -50.04 67.34 13.65
N GLU A 268 -50.93 66.34 13.66
CA GLU A 268 -52.37 66.51 13.41
C GLU A 268 -53.06 67.37 14.50
N ARG A 269 -52.63 67.24 15.77
CA ARG A 269 -53.04 68.13 16.88
C ARG A 269 -52.63 69.58 16.59
N VAL A 270 -51.38 69.82 16.16
CA VAL A 270 -50.87 71.17 15.83
C VAL A 270 -51.53 71.75 14.58
N GLU A 271 -51.79 70.95 13.54
CA GLU A 271 -52.55 71.38 12.36
C GLU A 271 -53.98 71.78 12.74
N GLY A 272 -54.67 70.95 13.55
CA GLY A 272 -56.00 71.29 14.06
C GLY A 272 -56.01 72.53 14.98
N GLN A 273 -54.94 72.81 15.72
CA GLN A 273 -54.81 74.06 16.49
C GLN A 273 -54.59 75.26 15.57
N ARG A 274 -53.68 75.15 14.61
CA ARG A 274 -53.44 76.17 13.55
C ARG A 274 -54.72 76.53 12.82
N ASP A 275 -55.54 75.54 12.45
CA ASP A 275 -56.73 75.78 11.65
C ASP A 275 -57.91 76.34 12.48
N ARG A 276 -58.01 76.03 13.78
CA ARG A 276 -58.87 76.78 14.71
C ARG A 276 -58.42 78.24 14.83
N ALA A 277 -57.12 78.49 15.04
CA ALA A 277 -56.56 79.83 15.15
C ALA A 277 -56.73 80.65 13.85
N ARG A 278 -56.71 80.01 12.68
CA ARG A 278 -57.07 80.62 11.38
C ARG A 278 -58.54 81.04 11.35
N GLN A 279 -59.47 80.16 11.71
CA GLN A 279 -60.90 80.50 11.77
C GLN A 279 -61.20 81.61 12.78
N GLU A 280 -60.53 81.62 13.93
CA GLU A 280 -60.65 82.70 14.92
C GLU A 280 -60.09 84.02 14.40
N ALA A 281 -58.95 84.00 13.69
CA ALA A 281 -58.42 85.17 13.00
C ALA A 281 -59.31 85.66 11.84
N GLU A 282 -60.06 84.78 11.19
CA GLU A 282 -61.05 85.12 10.15
C GLU A 282 -62.31 85.74 10.76
N ARG A 283 -62.89 85.15 11.81
CA ARG A 283 -63.99 85.77 12.58
C ARG A 283 -63.61 87.15 13.11
N ALA A 284 -62.40 87.28 13.69
CA ALA A 284 -61.88 88.55 14.18
C ALA A 284 -61.60 89.57 13.04
N ARG A 285 -61.42 89.13 11.79
CA ARG A 285 -61.39 90.02 10.61
C ARG A 285 -62.79 90.46 10.21
N GLU A 286 -63.76 89.55 10.17
CA GLU A 286 -65.17 89.87 9.87
C GLU A 286 -65.77 90.84 10.88
N GLU A 287 -65.50 90.65 12.18
CA GLU A 287 -65.89 91.57 13.25
C GLU A 287 -65.22 92.93 13.08
N ARG A 288 -63.92 92.97 12.73
CA ARG A 288 -63.23 94.22 12.41
C ARG A 288 -63.79 94.93 11.18
N THR A 289 -64.30 94.21 10.17
CA THR A 289 -65.02 94.84 9.06
C THR A 289 -66.39 95.37 9.50
N LYS A 290 -67.20 94.59 10.24
CA LYS A 290 -68.49 95.07 10.77
C LYS A 290 -68.33 96.33 11.63
N VAL A 291 -67.39 96.33 12.57
CA VAL A 291 -67.07 97.50 13.42
C VAL A 291 -66.49 98.66 12.59
N ARG A 292 -65.75 98.41 11.50
CA ARG A 292 -65.33 99.46 10.58
C ARG A 292 -66.53 100.09 9.87
N ASP A 293 -67.43 99.27 9.37
CA ASP A 293 -68.59 99.71 8.58
C ASP A 293 -69.58 100.48 9.48
N GLU A 294 -69.77 100.04 10.73
CA GLU A 294 -70.47 100.78 11.80
C GLU A 294 -69.78 102.11 12.15
N LEU A 295 -68.44 102.15 12.21
CA LEU A 295 -67.70 103.41 12.35
C LEU A 295 -67.83 104.31 11.11
N GLU A 296 -68.11 103.74 9.93
CA GLU A 296 -68.32 104.47 8.68
C GLU A 296 -69.75 105.06 8.62
N THR A 297 -70.78 104.31 9.05
CA THR A 297 -72.15 104.86 9.20
C THR A 297 -72.25 105.90 10.32
N ILE A 298 -71.65 105.68 11.49
CA ILE A 298 -71.59 106.69 12.57
C ILE A 298 -70.84 107.95 12.11
N ARG A 299 -69.81 107.81 11.26
CA ARG A 299 -69.14 108.96 10.64
C ARG A 299 -70.08 109.72 9.71
N GLU A 300 -70.86 109.04 8.88
CA GLU A 300 -71.86 109.66 8.02
C GLU A 300 -72.96 110.36 8.82
N GLU A 301 -73.52 109.72 9.86
CA GLU A 301 -74.54 110.33 10.74
C GLU A 301 -74.00 111.61 11.39
N ARG A 302 -72.78 111.56 11.90
CA ARG A 302 -72.08 112.74 12.46
C ARG A 302 -71.81 113.84 11.41
N ASP A 303 -71.62 113.50 10.13
CA ASP A 303 -71.49 114.51 9.07
C ASP A 303 -72.84 115.02 8.55
N LYS A 304 -73.90 114.19 8.53
CA LYS A 304 -75.28 114.60 8.29
C LYS A 304 -75.74 115.58 9.39
N ALA A 305 -75.49 115.25 10.66
CA ALA A 305 -75.77 116.13 11.81
C ALA A 305 -74.94 117.43 11.78
N LYS A 306 -73.70 117.41 11.25
CA LYS A 306 -72.93 118.64 11.00
C LYS A 306 -73.51 119.49 9.87
N GLU A 307 -73.96 118.88 8.77
CA GLU A 307 -74.62 119.57 7.67
C GLU A 307 -75.96 120.17 8.11
N GLU A 308 -76.75 119.44 8.89
CA GLU A 308 -77.98 119.95 9.53
C GLU A 308 -77.66 121.07 10.52
N SER A 309 -76.62 120.93 11.35
CA SER A 309 -76.15 122.02 12.21
C SER A 309 -75.70 123.24 11.41
N ARG A 310 -75.06 123.06 10.24
CA ARG A 310 -74.71 124.16 9.33
C ARG A 310 -75.96 124.81 8.73
N ARG A 311 -76.95 124.04 8.29
CA ARG A 311 -78.25 124.56 7.79
C ARG A 311 -79.05 125.29 8.87
N MET A 312 -79.11 124.74 10.08
CA MET A 312 -79.73 125.40 11.23
C MET A 312 -78.99 126.68 11.62
N LYS A 313 -77.65 126.71 11.44
CA LYS A 313 -76.89 127.94 11.57
C LYS A 313 -77.15 128.91 10.41
N GLU A 314 -77.23 128.47 9.16
CA GLU A 314 -77.57 129.32 8.01
C GLU A 314 -78.98 129.92 8.14
N GLU A 315 -79.97 129.16 8.62
CA GLU A 315 -81.30 129.68 8.94
C GLU A 315 -81.29 130.58 10.18
N ARG A 316 -80.50 130.27 11.22
CA ARG A 316 -80.27 131.19 12.34
C ARG A 316 -79.65 132.49 11.85
N ASP A 317 -78.65 132.45 10.98
CA ASP A 317 -77.94 133.61 10.45
C ASP A 317 -78.90 134.42 9.54
N ARG A 318 -79.78 133.76 8.77
CA ARG A 318 -80.89 134.40 8.03
C ARG A 318 -81.95 135.00 8.96
N LEU A 319 -82.24 134.38 10.09
CA LEU A 319 -83.18 134.88 11.09
C LEU A 319 -82.58 136.04 11.89
N GLU A 320 -81.30 135.98 12.23
CA GLU A 320 -80.49 137.06 12.80
C GLU A 320 -80.46 138.24 11.82
N SER A 321 -80.14 138.03 10.54
CA SER A 321 -80.24 139.08 9.51
C SER A 321 -81.66 139.62 9.33
N LYS A 322 -82.71 138.80 9.42
CA LYS A 322 -84.11 139.28 9.40
C LYS A 322 -84.44 140.09 10.66
N VAL A 323 -83.93 139.69 11.82
CA VAL A 323 -84.06 140.42 13.09
C VAL A 323 -83.30 141.74 13.01
N GLU A 324 -82.08 141.80 12.47
CA GLU A 324 -81.35 143.04 12.20
C GLU A 324 -82.09 143.96 11.22
N LEU A 325 -82.65 143.42 10.14
CA LEU A 325 -83.45 144.20 9.18
C LEU A 325 -84.76 144.70 9.80
N LEU A 326 -85.34 143.94 10.73
CA LEU A 326 -86.46 144.38 11.58
C LEU A 326 -86.00 145.38 12.66
N GLN A 327 -84.78 145.27 13.18
CA GLN A 327 -84.16 146.18 14.16
C GLN A 327 -83.91 147.53 13.49
N GLU A 328 -83.26 147.58 12.33
CA GLU A 328 -83.10 148.81 11.53
C GLU A 328 -84.44 149.43 11.11
N ARG A 329 -85.45 148.58 10.87
CA ARG A 329 -86.82 149.04 10.55
C ARG A 329 -87.50 149.61 11.79
N CYS A 330 -87.32 148.99 12.95
CA CYS A 330 -87.74 149.51 14.25
C CYS A 330 -87.00 150.81 14.57
N ASP A 331 -85.69 150.94 14.34
CA ASP A 331 -84.94 152.18 14.57
C ASP A 331 -85.38 153.31 13.63
N ARG A 332 -85.64 153.01 12.35
CA ARG A 332 -86.27 153.97 11.42
C ARG A 332 -87.70 154.33 11.84
N LEU A 333 -88.44 153.41 12.43
CA LEU A 333 -89.77 153.67 12.98
C LEU A 333 -89.69 154.46 14.29
N CYS A 334 -88.72 154.21 15.18
CA CYS A 334 -88.52 154.93 16.42
C CYS A 334 -88.12 156.39 16.15
N ARG A 335 -87.20 156.64 15.21
CA ARG A 335 -86.89 158.00 14.75
C ARG A 335 -88.15 158.68 14.20
N ARG A 336 -88.88 158.00 13.30
CA ARG A 336 -90.16 158.49 12.79
C ARG A 336 -91.27 158.61 13.83
N VAL A 337 -91.21 157.94 14.98
CA VAL A 337 -92.16 158.05 16.08
C VAL A 337 -91.79 159.23 16.97
N SER A 338 -90.51 159.46 17.26
CA SER A 338 -90.06 160.72 17.87
C SER A 338 -90.41 161.94 17.00
N ASP A 339 -90.38 161.79 15.67
CA ASP A 339 -90.81 162.83 14.72
C ASP A 339 -92.36 162.92 14.55
N LEU A 340 -93.14 161.92 15.00
CA LEU A 340 -94.60 161.85 14.82
C LEU A 340 -95.42 161.81 16.13
N GLU A 341 -94.78 161.84 17.30
CA GLU A 341 -95.45 162.19 18.57
C GLU A 341 -95.91 163.67 18.59
N GLN A 342 -95.64 164.43 17.51
CA GLN A 342 -96.28 165.70 17.20
C GLN A 342 -97.56 165.59 16.32
N SER A 343 -97.91 164.43 15.76
CA SER A 343 -99.12 164.28 14.92
C SER A 343 -99.70 162.84 14.79
N GLU A 344 -100.74 162.58 15.60
CA GLU A 344 -101.95 161.75 15.37
C GLU A 344 -102.03 160.54 14.37
N ILE A 345 -102.71 159.48 14.85
CA ILE A 345 -103.78 158.67 14.18
C ILE A 345 -103.47 157.35 13.36
N LYS A 346 -103.96 156.21 13.93
CA LYS A 346 -104.59 154.96 13.37
C LYS A 346 -103.89 154.00 12.34
N ARG A 347 -103.66 152.72 12.78
CA ARG A 347 -104.11 151.35 12.30
C ARG A 347 -104.47 151.05 10.80
N PRO A 348 -104.54 149.77 10.28
CA PRO A 348 -103.96 148.42 10.65
C PRO A 348 -103.62 147.39 9.47
N THR A 349 -103.40 146.07 9.75
CA THR A 349 -103.56 144.81 8.89
C THR A 349 -102.56 144.49 7.71
N THR A 350 -102.35 143.31 7.03
CA THR A 350 -102.71 141.81 6.97
C THR A 350 -101.73 141.09 5.95
N ARG A 351 -101.71 139.79 5.49
CA ARG A 351 -101.93 138.35 5.93
C ARG A 351 -101.66 137.38 4.69
N LEU A 352 -101.52 136.02 4.86
CA LEU A 352 -101.67 134.86 3.89
C LEU A 352 -100.37 134.28 3.20
N ASP A 353 -100.19 133.01 2.71
CA ASP A 353 -100.75 131.61 2.96
C ASP A 353 -100.00 130.44 2.16
N ARG A 354 -100.21 129.10 2.48
CA ARG A 354 -100.13 127.80 1.66
C ARG A 354 -99.03 126.64 1.70
N THR A 355 -99.14 125.56 0.86
CA THR A 355 -98.70 124.08 0.93
C THR A 355 -98.36 123.41 -0.47
N GLU A 356 -98.23 122.09 -0.92
CA GLU A 356 -98.48 120.59 -0.64
C GLU A 356 -97.26 119.68 -1.25
N GLU A 357 -97.06 118.35 -1.62
CA GLU A 357 -97.55 116.89 -1.75
C GLU A 357 -96.31 115.89 -2.09
N GLU A 358 -96.12 114.54 -2.43
CA GLU A 358 -96.72 113.13 -2.64
C GLU A 358 -95.62 111.91 -2.56
N ALA A 359 -95.69 110.68 -3.20
CA ALA A 359 -94.95 109.38 -2.86
C ALA A 359 -94.55 108.27 -3.97
N ALA A 360 -94.10 107.00 -3.64
CA ALA A 360 -93.35 105.98 -4.52
C ALA A 360 -93.62 104.40 -4.41
N ARG A 361 -92.96 103.46 -5.19
CA ARG A 361 -93.13 101.93 -5.41
C ARG A 361 -91.85 101.22 -6.07
N LYS A 362 -91.52 99.89 -6.39
CA LYS A 362 -92.00 98.42 -6.35
C LYS A 362 -90.82 97.30 -6.49
N GLU A 363 -91.03 95.98 -6.90
CA GLU A 363 -90.15 94.71 -6.78
C GLU A 363 -89.69 93.92 -8.12
N GLU A 364 -89.33 92.60 -8.35
CA GLU A 364 -89.56 91.20 -7.73
C GLU A 364 -88.53 89.94 -7.91
N LYS A 365 -88.66 88.91 -8.83
CA LYS A 365 -88.23 87.41 -8.72
C LYS A 365 -87.64 86.65 -10.01
N ASP A 366 -87.24 85.32 -10.23
CA ASP A 366 -87.12 83.93 -9.58
C ASP A 366 -86.33 82.74 -10.37
N SER A 367 -86.02 81.55 -9.73
CA SER A 367 -85.98 80.06 -10.17
C SER A 367 -84.86 79.13 -10.86
N GLU A 368 -84.65 77.89 -10.28
CA GLU A 368 -84.32 76.44 -10.68
C GLU A 368 -83.05 75.77 -11.40
N ALA A 369 -82.96 74.39 -11.47
CA ALA A 369 -81.66 73.60 -11.50
C ALA A 369 -81.43 72.20 -12.25
N PRO A 370 -81.73 70.98 -11.69
CA PRO A 370 -80.79 69.81 -11.47
C PRO A 370 -80.92 68.57 -12.46
N PRO A 371 -80.42 67.27 -12.32
CA PRO A 371 -79.79 66.46 -11.21
C PRO A 371 -78.69 65.35 -11.60
N SER A 372 -78.62 64.16 -10.91
CA SER A 372 -77.89 62.83 -11.16
C SER A 372 -76.51 62.58 -10.44
N THR A 373 -75.86 61.39 -10.24
CA THR A 373 -75.86 59.93 -10.69
C THR A 373 -75.41 58.92 -9.55
N ALA A 374 -75.28 57.56 -9.74
CA ALA A 374 -74.81 56.55 -8.72
C ALA A 374 -74.39 55.08 -9.21
N GLY A 375 -73.68 54.25 -8.38
CA GLY A 375 -73.41 52.77 -8.52
C GLY A 375 -72.22 52.18 -7.68
N ARG A 376 -71.83 50.86 -7.58
CA ARG A 376 -72.49 49.51 -7.77
C ARG A 376 -71.57 48.22 -7.47
N GLU A 377 -71.91 47.32 -6.49
CA GLU A 377 -71.62 45.82 -6.36
C GLU A 377 -70.14 45.23 -6.27
N LYS A 378 -69.72 43.98 -5.88
CA LYS A 378 -70.23 42.71 -5.20
C LYS A 378 -69.15 41.60 -4.79
N VAL A 379 -69.54 40.62 -3.92
CA VAL A 379 -69.21 39.13 -3.81
C VAL A 379 -68.03 38.47 -2.97
N LEU A 380 -68.47 37.52 -2.07
CA LEU A 380 -67.98 36.28 -1.36
C LEU A 380 -66.56 35.63 -1.46
N HIS A 381 -66.06 34.99 -0.35
CA HIS A 381 -66.00 33.51 -0.07
C HIS A 381 -65.50 33.17 1.38
N VAL A 382 -65.41 31.89 1.80
CA VAL A 382 -65.17 31.38 3.19
C VAL A 382 -64.51 29.96 3.20
N GLU A 383 -63.91 29.57 4.34
CA GLU A 383 -63.35 28.26 4.77
C GLU A 383 -61.98 27.79 4.27
N ASP A 384 -61.16 27.28 5.21
CA ASP A 384 -60.55 25.94 5.18
C ASP A 384 -59.99 25.56 6.59
N LEU A 385 -60.78 24.87 7.41
CA LEU A 385 -60.35 24.32 8.71
C LEU A 385 -59.56 23.01 8.51
N LYS A 386 -58.38 22.88 9.14
CA LYS A 386 -57.53 21.68 9.00
C LYS A 386 -57.34 20.92 10.32
N GLU A 387 -57.80 19.67 10.32
CA GLU A 387 -57.71 18.71 11.44
C GLU A 387 -56.28 18.14 11.66
N PRO A 388 -55.98 17.58 12.86
CA PRO A 388 -54.62 17.18 13.23
C PRO A 388 -54.15 15.84 12.59
N PRO A 389 -52.92 15.76 12.06
CA PRO A 389 -52.43 14.64 11.25
C PRO A 389 -51.81 13.48 12.05
N VAL A 390 -52.50 12.97 13.09
CA VAL A 390 -51.94 11.95 14.01
C VAL A 390 -51.59 10.62 13.29
N LEU A 391 -52.30 10.28 12.21
CA LEU A 391 -52.06 9.06 11.43
C LEU A 391 -50.86 9.16 10.48
N ASP A 392 -50.52 10.36 9.99
CA ASP A 392 -49.39 10.53 9.07
C ASP A 392 -48.05 10.44 9.80
N ASP A 393 -47.94 10.98 11.02
CA ASP A 393 -46.77 10.78 11.89
C ASP A 393 -46.51 9.29 12.15
N LEU A 394 -47.58 8.50 12.34
CA LEU A 394 -47.49 7.07 12.63
C LEU A 394 -47.12 6.25 11.37
N ARG A 395 -47.64 6.63 10.19
CA ARG A 395 -47.21 6.10 8.88
C ARG A 395 -45.75 6.44 8.57
N GLN A 396 -45.32 7.66 8.88
CA GLN A 396 -43.93 8.10 8.72
C GLN A 396 -43.00 7.36 9.67
N TYR A 397 -43.42 7.13 10.92
CA TYR A 397 -42.70 6.32 11.90
C TYR A 397 -42.50 4.87 11.41
N ILE A 398 -43.58 4.17 11.03
CA ILE A 398 -43.50 2.80 10.47
C ILE A 398 -42.54 2.75 9.27
N SER A 399 -42.68 3.70 8.34
CA SER A 399 -41.79 3.81 7.16
C SER A 399 -40.32 4.02 7.57
N SER A 400 -40.05 4.85 8.58
CA SER A 400 -38.71 5.14 9.07
C SER A 400 -38.05 3.93 9.77
N GLU A 401 -38.82 3.19 10.58
CA GLU A 401 -38.33 1.99 11.26
C GLU A 401 -38.15 0.82 10.27
N GLY A 402 -39.02 0.67 9.27
CA GLY A 402 -38.82 -0.27 8.16
C GLY A 402 -37.52 0.00 7.39
N LEU A 403 -37.22 1.27 7.09
CA LEU A 403 -35.93 1.68 6.52
C LEU A 403 -34.75 1.47 7.47
N SER A 404 -34.97 1.55 8.79
CA SER A 404 -33.98 1.24 9.83
C SER A 404 -33.65 -0.26 9.84
N LEU A 405 -34.67 -1.13 9.84
CA LEU A 405 -34.52 -2.58 9.80
C LEU A 405 -33.88 -3.05 8.49
N GLN A 406 -34.22 -2.45 7.34
CA GLN A 406 -33.55 -2.77 6.07
C GLN A 406 -32.03 -2.42 6.11
N LYS A 407 -31.62 -1.38 6.84
CA LYS A 407 -30.20 -1.05 7.07
C LYS A 407 -29.54 -2.05 8.02
N ALA A 408 -30.20 -2.39 9.13
CA ALA A 408 -29.72 -3.36 10.12
C ALA A 408 -29.57 -4.78 9.53
N ARG A 409 -30.53 -5.20 8.70
CA ARG A 409 -30.49 -6.45 7.95
C ARG A 409 -29.29 -6.51 7.00
N ARG A 410 -29.10 -5.49 6.16
CA ARG A 410 -27.91 -5.38 5.29
C ARG A 410 -26.59 -5.34 6.08
N PHE A 411 -26.60 -4.85 7.33
CA PHE A 411 -25.42 -4.93 8.21
C PHE A 411 -25.16 -6.36 8.66
N LEU A 412 -26.17 -7.05 9.20
CA LEU A 412 -26.06 -8.45 9.64
C LEU A 412 -25.77 -9.42 8.49
N GLU A 413 -26.29 -9.18 7.29
CA GLU A 413 -25.96 -9.94 6.07
C GLU A 413 -24.46 -9.80 5.72
N ARG A 414 -23.86 -8.60 5.84
CA ARG A 414 -22.41 -8.41 5.65
C ARG A 414 -21.56 -9.05 6.74
N GLU A 415 -21.96 -8.94 8.01
CA GLU A 415 -21.23 -9.58 9.12
C GLU A 415 -21.37 -11.11 9.09
N SER A 416 -22.49 -11.64 8.60
CA SER A 416 -22.66 -13.08 8.30
C SER A 416 -21.73 -13.52 7.16
N GLY A 417 -21.58 -12.70 6.11
CA GLY A 417 -20.59 -12.93 5.05
C GLY A 417 -19.15 -12.98 5.59
N ARG A 418 -18.74 -11.94 6.34
CA ARG A 418 -17.42 -11.84 7.00
C ARG A 418 -17.14 -13.00 7.96
N LEU A 419 -18.17 -13.44 8.69
CA LEU A 419 -18.10 -14.61 9.55
C LEU A 419 -17.84 -15.89 8.74
N SER A 420 -18.58 -16.09 7.64
CA SER A 420 -18.42 -17.23 6.73
C SER A 420 -17.02 -17.24 6.10
N GLU A 421 -16.55 -16.09 5.60
CA GLU A 421 -15.20 -15.89 5.04
C GLU A 421 -14.11 -16.23 6.07
N ARG A 422 -14.21 -15.72 7.30
CA ARG A 422 -13.27 -16.03 8.39
C ARG A 422 -13.33 -17.50 8.81
N GLN A 423 -14.51 -18.10 8.88
CA GLN A 423 -14.66 -19.51 9.23
C GLN A 423 -14.08 -20.43 8.14
N ALA A 424 -14.25 -20.10 6.87
CA ALA A 424 -13.61 -20.80 5.75
C ALA A 424 -12.08 -20.62 5.75
N ALA A 425 -11.57 -19.41 6.05
CA ALA A 425 -10.14 -19.15 6.18
C ALA A 425 -9.51 -19.95 7.34
N LEU A 426 -10.18 -20.03 8.49
CA LEU A 426 -9.78 -20.88 9.62
C LEU A 426 -9.75 -22.36 9.24
N GLN A 427 -10.79 -22.86 8.56
CA GLN A 427 -10.82 -24.26 8.11
C GLN A 427 -9.71 -24.57 7.10
N ALA A 428 -9.41 -23.65 6.19
CA ALA A 428 -8.27 -23.78 5.27
C ALA A 428 -6.92 -23.78 6.02
N ALA A 429 -6.75 -22.91 7.01
CA ALA A 429 -5.55 -22.85 7.84
C ALA A 429 -5.38 -24.11 8.72
N GLN A 430 -6.45 -24.63 9.28
CA GLN A 430 -6.47 -25.89 10.03
C GLN A 430 -6.17 -27.09 9.13
N ALA A 431 -6.73 -27.14 7.91
CA ALA A 431 -6.41 -28.18 6.93
C ALA A 431 -4.92 -28.15 6.52
N GLN A 432 -4.32 -26.97 6.37
CA GLN A 432 -2.88 -26.82 6.13
C GLN A 432 -2.05 -27.33 7.32
N SER A 433 -2.42 -26.97 8.56
CA SER A 433 -1.79 -27.51 9.77
C SER A 433 -1.91 -29.05 9.86
N SER A 434 -3.09 -29.60 9.56
CA SER A 434 -3.34 -31.05 9.60
C SER A 434 -2.64 -31.83 8.48
N SER A 435 -2.45 -31.22 7.30
CA SER A 435 -1.73 -31.84 6.19
C SER A 435 -0.21 -31.90 6.40
N SER A 436 0.33 -31.20 7.40
CA SER A 436 1.77 -31.15 7.69
C SER A 436 2.27 -32.36 8.51
N GLN A 437 1.67 -33.54 8.30
CA GLN A 437 1.85 -34.72 9.15
C GLN A 437 2.98 -35.66 8.71
N TYR A 438 4.14 -35.11 8.33
CA TYR A 438 5.35 -35.88 8.02
C TYR A 438 6.47 -35.52 9.02
N PRO A 439 6.69 -36.31 10.08
CA PRO A 439 7.40 -35.89 11.29
C PRO A 439 8.94 -35.93 11.20
N ASN A 440 9.50 -35.92 9.99
CA ASN A 440 10.94 -35.99 9.78
C ASN A 440 11.48 -34.60 9.37
N THR A 441 12.24 -33.99 10.28
CA THR A 441 13.16 -32.85 10.08
C THR A 441 12.63 -31.40 10.24
N THR A 442 11.52 -31.19 10.96
CA THR A 442 11.09 -29.85 11.37
C THR A 442 12.17 -29.12 12.17
N SER A 443 12.62 -27.98 11.64
CA SER A 443 13.54 -27.03 12.29
C SER A 443 13.01 -26.57 13.65
N HIS A 444 13.89 -26.35 14.65
CA HIS A 444 13.47 -25.69 15.91
C HIS A 444 12.82 -24.31 15.65
N ALA A 445 13.28 -23.56 14.64
CA ALA A 445 12.68 -22.28 14.28
C ALA A 445 11.31 -22.47 13.60
N GLN A 446 11.14 -23.50 12.76
CA GLN A 446 9.85 -23.86 12.18
C GLN A 446 8.87 -24.32 13.27
N ALA A 447 9.28 -25.19 14.18
CA ALA A 447 8.48 -25.65 15.31
C ALA A 447 8.02 -24.48 16.20
N THR A 448 8.88 -23.49 16.47
CA THR A 448 8.43 -22.26 17.17
C THR A 448 7.46 -21.43 16.32
N GLN A 449 7.67 -21.33 15.00
CA GLN A 449 6.78 -20.59 14.12
C GLN A 449 5.41 -21.27 13.95
N GLU A 450 5.37 -22.60 13.90
CA GLU A 450 4.17 -23.43 13.92
C GLU A 450 3.44 -23.31 15.25
N MET A 451 4.15 -23.31 16.39
CA MET A 451 3.57 -23.02 17.70
C MET A 451 2.92 -21.62 17.73
N TYR A 452 3.59 -20.59 17.20
CA TYR A 452 2.99 -19.25 17.10
C TYR A 452 1.76 -19.23 16.16
N ARG A 453 1.81 -19.89 15.00
CA ARG A 453 0.66 -20.04 14.09
C ARG A 453 -0.51 -20.75 14.76
N ASN A 454 -0.26 -21.84 15.49
CA ASN A 454 -1.29 -22.60 16.18
C ASN A 454 -1.92 -21.78 17.33
N LEU A 455 -1.10 -21.04 18.10
CA LEU A 455 -1.59 -20.09 19.11
C LEU A 455 -2.43 -18.95 18.51
N GLN A 456 -2.09 -18.51 17.30
CA GLN A 456 -2.88 -17.51 16.56
C GLN A 456 -4.18 -18.12 16.02
N GLN A 457 -4.16 -19.30 15.39
CA GLN A 457 -5.35 -20.03 14.93
C GLN A 457 -6.35 -20.29 16.06
N VAL A 458 -5.87 -20.60 17.28
CA VAL A 458 -6.72 -20.78 18.47
C VAL A 458 -7.38 -19.46 18.92
N ARG A 459 -6.69 -18.33 18.82
CA ARG A 459 -7.28 -17.00 19.09
C ARG A 459 -8.32 -16.64 18.03
N GLU A 460 -7.96 -16.74 16.75
CA GLU A 460 -8.85 -16.45 15.63
C GLU A 460 -10.12 -17.34 15.66
N ALA A 461 -10.02 -18.60 16.11
CA ALA A 461 -11.17 -19.46 16.34
C ALA A 461 -12.09 -19.00 17.49
N SER A 462 -11.52 -18.43 18.56
CA SER A 462 -12.28 -17.79 19.63
C SER A 462 -13.02 -16.55 19.12
N ASP A 463 -12.31 -15.67 18.41
CA ASP A 463 -12.87 -14.43 17.83
C ASP A 463 -14.00 -14.75 16.83
N VAL A 464 -13.91 -15.87 16.10
CA VAL A 464 -14.92 -16.31 15.15
C VAL A 464 -16.16 -16.89 15.83
N GLU A 465 -16.07 -17.65 16.94
CA GLU A 465 -17.29 -18.05 17.66
C GLU A 465 -17.91 -16.87 18.43
N GLU A 466 -17.13 -15.88 18.90
CA GLU A 466 -17.69 -14.63 19.46
C GLU A 466 -18.47 -13.84 18.38
N LEU A 467 -17.89 -13.67 17.19
CA LEU A 467 -18.59 -13.08 16.05
C LEU A 467 -19.84 -13.90 15.67
N ARG A 468 -19.77 -15.23 15.77
CA ARG A 468 -20.90 -16.12 15.50
C ARG A 468 -22.03 -15.99 16.52
N VAL A 469 -21.71 -15.87 17.81
CA VAL A 469 -22.69 -15.65 18.87
C VAL A 469 -23.33 -14.26 18.75
N THR A 470 -22.54 -13.22 18.45
CA THR A 470 -23.05 -11.85 18.28
C THR A 470 -23.91 -11.71 17.02
N VAL A 471 -23.53 -12.30 15.88
CA VAL A 471 -24.37 -12.33 14.66
C VAL A 471 -25.66 -13.13 14.88
N LYS A 472 -25.63 -14.30 15.54
CA LYS A 472 -26.84 -15.05 15.93
C LYS A 472 -27.78 -14.21 16.82
N ARG A 473 -27.23 -13.51 17.80
CA ARG A 473 -27.99 -12.61 18.70
C ARG A 473 -28.56 -11.43 17.93
N GLY A 474 -27.79 -10.83 17.02
CA GLY A 474 -28.22 -9.76 16.13
C GLY A 474 -29.40 -10.16 15.24
N ASN A 475 -29.31 -11.31 14.56
CA ASN A 475 -30.40 -11.86 13.75
C ASN A 475 -31.65 -12.17 14.58
N SER A 476 -31.47 -12.64 15.83
CA SER A 476 -32.59 -12.88 16.76
C SER A 476 -33.27 -11.58 17.22
N LEU A 477 -32.53 -10.49 17.35
CA LEU A 477 -33.05 -9.15 17.69
C LEU A 477 -33.70 -8.47 16.48
N LEU A 478 -33.09 -8.59 15.29
CA LEU A 478 -33.66 -8.14 14.01
C LEU A 478 -35.02 -8.79 13.80
N ARG A 479 -35.08 -10.13 13.88
CA ARG A 479 -36.32 -10.88 13.67
C ARG A 479 -37.44 -10.45 14.64
N ARG A 480 -37.15 -10.29 15.93
CA ARG A 480 -38.14 -9.79 16.92
C ARG A 480 -38.60 -8.35 16.63
N LYS A 481 -37.76 -7.54 15.99
CA LYS A 481 -38.11 -6.18 15.55
C LYS A 481 -38.92 -6.18 14.25
N GLU A 482 -38.59 -7.06 13.29
CA GLU A 482 -39.39 -7.31 12.09
C GLU A 482 -40.78 -7.85 12.46
N GLU A 483 -40.86 -8.84 13.34
CA GLU A 483 -42.13 -9.39 13.88
C GLU A 483 -42.95 -8.31 14.61
N ARG A 484 -42.32 -7.41 15.39
CA ARG A 484 -43.02 -6.30 16.05
C ARG A 484 -43.41 -5.17 15.10
N LEU A 485 -42.66 -4.92 14.03
CA LEU A 485 -43.07 -3.95 13.00
C LEU A 485 -44.26 -4.50 12.21
N GLN A 486 -44.25 -5.79 11.86
CA GLN A 486 -45.37 -6.47 11.22
C GLN A 486 -46.65 -6.44 12.07
N GLN A 487 -46.54 -6.53 13.40
CA GLN A 487 -47.67 -6.34 14.33
C GLN A 487 -48.23 -4.90 14.33
N LEU A 488 -47.37 -3.88 14.15
CA LEU A 488 -47.81 -2.49 14.03
C LEU A 488 -48.40 -2.22 12.63
N GLU A 489 -47.80 -2.77 11.59
CA GLU A 489 -48.32 -2.74 10.22
C GLU A 489 -49.68 -3.43 10.11
N SER A 490 -49.88 -4.58 10.80
CA SER A 490 -51.17 -5.25 10.84
C SER A 490 -52.20 -4.47 11.66
N SER A 491 -51.86 -3.95 12.85
CA SER A 491 -52.77 -3.12 13.66
C SER A 491 -53.26 -1.89 12.89
N VAL A 492 -52.35 -1.20 12.19
CA VAL A 492 -52.71 -0.03 11.38
C VAL A 492 -53.46 -0.42 10.09
N ALA A 493 -53.18 -1.59 9.50
CA ALA A 493 -53.96 -2.10 8.36
C ALA A 493 -55.38 -2.56 8.76
N GLU A 494 -55.55 -3.01 10.00
CA GLU A 494 -56.83 -3.42 10.59
C GLU A 494 -57.66 -2.19 10.97
N GLU A 495 -57.07 -1.19 11.63
CA GLU A 495 -57.66 0.12 11.94
C GLU A 495 -58.02 0.95 10.69
N VAL A 496 -57.27 0.79 9.58
CA VAL A 496 -57.49 1.55 8.32
C VAL A 496 -58.20 0.70 7.24
N SER A 497 -58.65 -0.52 7.58
CA SER A 497 -59.42 -1.35 6.65
C SER A 497 -60.81 -0.73 6.42
N PRO A 498 -61.20 -0.36 5.17
CA PRO A 498 -62.50 0.27 4.92
C PRO A 498 -63.72 -0.61 5.20
N HIS A 499 -63.52 -1.87 5.58
CA HIS A 499 -64.58 -2.86 5.75
C HIS A 499 -65.20 -2.87 7.15
N HIS A 500 -64.53 -2.34 8.18
CA HIS A 500 -65.03 -2.40 9.56
C HIS A 500 -66.08 -1.30 9.88
N TYR A 501 -66.25 -0.30 9.00
CA TYR A 501 -67.17 0.82 9.22
C TYR A 501 -68.64 0.54 8.82
N TYR A 502 -68.98 -0.71 8.45
CA TYR A 502 -70.32 -1.06 7.95
C TYR A 502 -70.94 -2.36 8.52
N ASP A 503 -70.18 -3.28 9.12
CA ASP A 503 -70.71 -4.60 9.54
C ASP A 503 -71.33 -4.61 10.97
N ASP A 504 -70.97 -3.63 11.82
CA ASP A 504 -71.51 -3.50 13.18
C ASP A 504 -72.92 -2.86 13.25
N GLN A 505 -73.42 -2.29 12.15
CA GLN A 505 -74.69 -1.54 12.14
C GLN A 505 -75.92 -2.41 11.81
N ASP A 506 -75.78 -3.40 10.92
CA ASP A 506 -76.90 -4.17 10.34
C ASP A 506 -77.30 -5.43 11.13
N ARG A 507 -76.65 -5.69 12.28
CA ARG A 507 -76.91 -6.89 13.12
C ARG A 507 -77.92 -6.68 14.25
N LEU A 508 -78.54 -5.51 14.34
CA LEU A 508 -79.66 -5.23 15.25
C LEU A 508 -80.97 -5.14 14.46
N VAL A 509 -82.00 -5.87 14.93
CA VAL A 509 -83.38 -5.92 14.40
C VAL A 509 -83.60 -6.78 13.13
N THR A 510 -83.42 -8.10 13.26
CA THR A 510 -84.43 -9.08 12.78
C THR A 510 -84.61 -10.23 13.77
N ASP A 511 -85.78 -10.89 13.73
CA ASP A 511 -86.33 -11.68 14.85
C ASP A 511 -85.73 -13.10 15.03
N ARG A 512 -85.55 -13.47 16.31
CA ARG A 512 -85.22 -14.78 16.91
C ARG A 512 -85.11 -16.03 16.01
N LYS A 513 -84.02 -16.80 16.22
CA LYS A 513 -84.16 -18.23 16.58
C LYS A 513 -83.00 -18.77 17.42
N VAL A 514 -83.29 -19.81 18.20
CA VAL A 514 -82.41 -20.38 19.25
C VAL A 514 -81.55 -21.53 18.72
N ALA A 515 -80.26 -21.49 19.03
CA ALA A 515 -79.42 -22.65 19.33
C ALA A 515 -78.35 -22.22 20.35
N PHE A 516 -78.01 -23.08 21.30
CA PHE A 516 -76.92 -22.86 22.25
C PHE A 516 -75.61 -23.41 21.67
N ASP A 517 -74.49 -22.75 21.96
CA ASP A 517 -73.49 -23.39 22.81
C ASP A 517 -72.64 -22.34 23.54
N VAL A 518 -72.44 -22.55 24.84
CA VAL A 518 -71.61 -21.72 25.72
C VAL A 518 -70.81 -22.64 26.61
N THR A 519 -69.49 -22.59 26.52
CA THR A 519 -68.60 -23.08 27.57
C THR A 519 -67.42 -22.14 27.73
N GLU A 520 -67.45 -21.37 28.80
CA GLU A 520 -66.31 -20.66 29.36
C GLU A 520 -65.29 -21.68 29.89
N SER A 521 -64.00 -21.37 29.82
CA SER A 521 -63.07 -21.48 30.97
C SER A 521 -61.66 -21.05 30.62
N GLU A 522 -61.02 -20.37 31.58
CA GLU A 522 -59.61 -19.97 31.49
C GLU A 522 -58.68 -21.00 32.17
N MET A 523 -57.37 -20.87 31.89
CA MET A 523 -56.25 -21.17 32.79
C MET A 523 -55.98 -22.62 33.31
N SER A 524 -54.81 -23.13 32.89
CA SER A 524 -53.71 -23.58 33.79
C SER A 524 -53.35 -25.08 33.95
N SER A 525 -52.03 -25.30 33.84
CA SER A 525 -51.15 -26.21 34.61
C SER A 525 -51.13 -27.75 34.41
N VAL A 526 -49.97 -28.19 33.87
CA VAL A 526 -49.04 -29.20 34.45
C VAL A 526 -49.55 -30.61 34.78
N SER A 527 -48.90 -31.61 34.17
CA SER A 527 -48.56 -32.88 34.82
C SER A 527 -47.24 -33.45 34.29
N ASN A 528 -46.58 -34.29 35.11
CA ASN A 528 -45.34 -35.00 34.80
C ASN A 528 -45.56 -36.51 34.94
N GLY A 529 -45.05 -37.30 34.00
CA GLY A 529 -44.43 -38.61 34.27
C GLY A 529 -45.30 -39.87 34.39
N LEU A 530 -44.91 -40.87 33.58
CA LEU A 530 -45.16 -42.32 33.74
C LEU A 530 -46.63 -42.79 33.54
N ASP A 531 -46.92 -44.02 33.10
CA ASP A 531 -46.07 -45.23 32.93
C ASP A 531 -46.46 -46.07 31.68
N GLY A 532 -45.77 -47.19 31.43
CA GLY A 532 -46.03 -48.15 30.32
C GLY A 532 -47.27 -49.06 30.50
N PRO A 533 -47.52 -50.10 29.65
CA PRO A 533 -46.52 -51.15 29.35
C PRO A 533 -46.59 -51.89 27.96
N GLY A 534 -45.52 -52.66 27.65
CA GLY A 534 -45.51 -53.80 26.67
C GLY A 534 -45.50 -53.45 25.17
N GLU A 535 -45.06 -54.30 24.24
CA GLU A 535 -44.37 -55.61 24.22
C GLU A 535 -43.81 -55.76 22.76
N ARG A 536 -42.61 -56.23 22.37
CA ARG A 536 -41.82 -57.44 22.69
C ARG A 536 -40.34 -57.35 22.19
N ASP A 537 -39.45 -58.14 22.83
CA ASP A 537 -38.35 -59.00 22.31
C ASP A 537 -37.53 -58.61 21.04
N ARG A 538 -36.18 -58.77 20.97
CA ARG A 538 -35.11 -59.39 21.82
C ARG A 538 -33.80 -58.60 21.57
N HIS A 539 -32.89 -58.31 22.53
CA HIS A 539 -32.03 -59.20 23.36
C HIS A 539 -30.98 -59.97 22.52
N THR A 540 -29.68 -60.04 22.82
CA THR A 540 -28.81 -59.68 24.00
C THR A 540 -27.50 -58.99 23.52
N GLY A 541 -26.55 -58.48 24.33
CA GLY A 541 -26.45 -58.21 25.78
C GLY A 541 -24.99 -58.31 26.33
N VAL A 542 -24.72 -57.72 27.53
CA VAL A 542 -23.53 -57.91 28.43
C VAL A 542 -22.21 -57.17 28.05
N PHE A 543 -21.44 -56.47 28.93
CA PHE A 543 -21.67 -55.70 30.20
C PHE A 543 -20.35 -55.00 30.67
N ILE A 544 -20.44 -53.94 31.49
CA ILE A 544 -19.44 -53.36 32.44
C ILE A 544 -17.99 -53.02 31.99
N ALA A 545 -17.63 -51.72 32.06
CA ALA A 545 -16.50 -51.10 32.80
C ALA A 545 -16.37 -49.60 32.39
N GLY A 546 -15.84 -48.67 33.20
CA GLY A 546 -15.42 -48.72 34.61
C GLY A 546 -14.17 -47.87 34.89
N LEU A 547 -14.30 -46.84 35.74
CA LEU A 547 -13.19 -46.02 36.33
C LEU A 547 -12.37 -45.15 35.33
N TYR A 548 -11.58 -44.15 35.71
CA TYR A 548 -11.62 -43.04 36.69
C TYR A 548 -10.25 -42.32 36.55
N SER A 549 -10.23 -41.00 36.71
CA SER A 549 -9.12 -40.20 37.28
C SER A 549 -7.87 -39.77 36.48
N SER A 550 -7.36 -38.64 36.99
CA SER A 550 -5.95 -38.23 37.15
C SER A 550 -5.26 -37.45 36.03
N SER A 551 -4.76 -36.28 36.43
CA SER A 551 -3.99 -35.34 35.63
C SER A 551 -2.70 -34.90 36.36
N ALA A 552 -1.76 -34.38 35.57
CA ALA A 552 -0.68 -33.45 35.93
C ALA A 552 0.61 -33.96 36.63
N LYS A 553 1.67 -33.11 36.45
CA LYS A 553 2.96 -33.00 37.18
C LYS A 553 4.08 -33.98 36.75
N LEU A 554 5.38 -33.62 36.72
CA LEU A 554 6.14 -32.34 36.89
C LEU A 554 7.60 -32.47 36.35
N LEU A 555 8.24 -31.34 35.98
CA LEU A 555 9.71 -31.05 35.95
C LEU A 555 10.65 -31.95 35.07
N SER A 556 11.69 -31.46 34.38
CA SER A 556 12.81 -30.64 34.91
C SER A 556 13.73 -30.03 33.80
N TYR A 557 14.85 -29.43 34.20
CA TYR A 557 15.76 -28.53 33.44
C TYR A 557 16.61 -29.15 32.31
N SER A 558 16.96 -28.33 31.30
CA SER A 558 18.36 -27.94 31.01
C SER A 558 18.44 -26.79 29.98
N LEU A 559 19.61 -26.15 29.86
CA LEU A 559 19.81 -24.90 29.10
C LEU A 559 21.15 -24.97 28.34
N SER A 560 21.11 -24.96 27.00
CA SER A 560 22.30 -24.75 26.16
C SER A 560 21.91 -24.28 24.75
N LEU A 561 22.77 -23.46 24.14
CA LEU A 561 22.56 -22.92 22.80
C LEU A 561 22.95 -23.96 21.73
N PHE A 562 22.23 -23.99 20.62
CA PHE A 562 22.80 -23.55 19.33
C PHE A 562 21.70 -23.32 18.28
N ILE A 563 21.72 -22.18 17.59
CA ILE A 563 20.86 -21.90 16.43
C ILE A 563 21.66 -22.18 15.17
N ILE A 564 21.21 -23.14 14.36
CA ILE A 564 21.08 -23.06 12.89
C ILE A 564 20.24 -24.28 12.47
N PRO A 565 19.09 -24.09 11.79
CA PRO A 565 18.30 -25.20 11.29
C PRO A 565 18.40 -25.39 9.76
N PRO A 566 17.97 -26.54 9.22
CA PRO A 566 18.12 -26.89 7.81
C PRO A 566 16.78 -27.00 7.05
N PHE A 567 16.82 -27.11 5.71
CA PHE A 567 16.27 -28.19 4.85
C PHE A 567 16.06 -27.76 3.37
N PRO A 568 16.03 -28.70 2.39
CA PRO A 568 15.86 -28.49 0.94
C PRO A 568 14.37 -28.81 0.57
N PRO A 569 13.94 -29.48 -0.55
CA PRO A 569 14.57 -29.89 -1.82
C PRO A 569 13.69 -29.66 -3.09
N LEU A 570 14.06 -30.33 -4.21
CA LEU A 570 13.25 -30.59 -5.44
C LEU A 570 13.01 -29.41 -6.39
N SER A 571 12.90 -29.56 -7.73
CA SER A 571 13.35 -30.62 -8.69
C SER A 571 13.41 -29.98 -10.13
N PRO A 572 13.58 -30.65 -11.30
CA PRO A 572 14.61 -30.20 -12.27
C PRO A 572 14.16 -29.97 -13.75
N THR A 573 15.15 -29.67 -14.60
CA THR A 573 15.17 -29.72 -16.10
C THR A 573 14.64 -28.47 -16.87
N PRO A 574 15.00 -28.29 -18.17
CA PRO A 574 16.39 -28.09 -18.65
C PRO A 574 16.57 -26.99 -19.75
N SER A 575 17.84 -26.60 -20.01
CA SER A 575 18.34 -25.95 -21.25
C SER A 575 17.90 -24.49 -21.56
N SER A 576 18.69 -23.62 -22.19
CA SER A 576 20.12 -23.62 -22.56
C SER A 576 20.61 -22.21 -23.00
N LEU A 577 21.92 -21.91 -22.84
CA LEU A 577 22.86 -21.15 -23.72
C LEU A 577 22.32 -19.99 -24.63
N SER A 578 22.96 -18.82 -24.80
CA SER A 578 24.26 -18.28 -24.34
C SER A 578 24.42 -16.80 -24.75
N GLN A 579 25.29 -16.03 -24.07
CA GLN A 579 26.19 -15.03 -24.72
C GLN A 579 27.37 -14.62 -23.79
N LEU A 580 28.49 -14.21 -24.40
CA LEU A 580 29.77 -13.81 -23.76
C LEU A 580 29.85 -12.25 -23.64
N ILE A 581 30.91 -11.52 -23.26
CA ILE A 581 32.37 -11.49 -23.61
C ILE A 581 33.09 -10.57 -22.56
N PRO A 582 34.44 -10.46 -22.45
CA PRO A 582 35.52 -11.42 -22.11
C PRO A 582 36.37 -11.01 -20.87
N CYS A 583 37.61 -11.54 -20.78
CA CYS A 583 38.75 -11.22 -19.88
C CYS A 583 38.70 -11.81 -18.45
N SER A 584 39.77 -12.41 -17.89
CA SER A 584 41.13 -12.67 -18.43
C SER A 584 41.80 -13.91 -17.80
N SER A 585 42.94 -14.32 -18.37
CA SER A 585 44.06 -15.07 -17.77
C SER A 585 43.88 -16.49 -17.16
N CYS A 586 44.58 -17.44 -17.80
CA CYS A 586 45.54 -18.39 -17.21
C CYS A 586 45.17 -19.82 -16.73
N VAL A 587 45.92 -20.77 -17.34
CA VAL A 587 46.36 -22.10 -16.86
C VAL A 587 45.35 -23.26 -16.80
N LEU A 588 45.77 -24.39 -17.40
CA LEU A 588 45.14 -25.70 -17.38
C LEU A 588 46.02 -26.70 -16.61
N THR A 589 45.38 -27.62 -15.89
CA THR A 589 45.94 -28.94 -15.57
C THR A 589 44.82 -29.99 -15.62
N LEU A 590 45.07 -31.07 -16.36
CA LEU A 590 44.22 -32.26 -16.45
C LEU A 590 45.13 -33.51 -16.47
N PRO A 591 44.81 -34.58 -15.72
CA PRO A 591 45.50 -35.85 -15.84
C PRO A 591 44.97 -36.66 -17.04
N PRO A 592 45.78 -37.59 -17.61
CA PRO A 592 45.36 -38.44 -18.72
C PRO A 592 44.55 -39.67 -18.26
N PHE A 593 43.73 -40.20 -19.16
CA PHE A 593 43.27 -41.59 -19.09
C PHE A 593 44.32 -42.52 -19.71
N LEU A 594 44.41 -43.75 -19.20
CA LEU A 594 44.98 -44.89 -19.91
C LEU A 594 44.04 -46.10 -19.81
N SER A 595 44.11 -47.00 -20.79
CA SER A 595 43.21 -48.13 -20.97
C SER A 595 44.03 -49.38 -21.25
N CYS A 596 43.66 -50.53 -20.68
CA CYS A 596 44.25 -51.81 -21.06
C CYS A 596 43.34 -53.03 -20.81
N ALA A 597 43.16 -53.79 -21.89
CA ALA A 597 42.98 -55.24 -22.02
C ALA A 597 42.10 -56.11 -21.07
N LEU A 598 41.32 -56.96 -21.74
CA LEU A 598 40.85 -58.30 -21.36
C LEU A 598 42.00 -59.18 -20.78
N SER A 599 41.81 -60.29 -20.06
CA SER A 599 40.75 -61.33 -20.12
C SER A 599 40.64 -62.13 -18.78
N PRO A 600 39.72 -63.11 -18.61
CA PRO A 600 39.36 -63.67 -17.29
C PRO A 600 40.08 -64.97 -16.89
N PHE A 601 40.09 -65.28 -15.59
CA PHE A 601 40.27 -66.64 -15.04
C PHE A 601 39.46 -66.86 -13.74
N VAL A 602 39.45 -68.09 -13.22
CA VAL A 602 38.42 -68.65 -12.30
C VAL A 602 38.97 -69.00 -10.91
N PHE A 603 38.11 -68.90 -9.88
CA PHE A 603 38.06 -69.54 -8.53
C PHE A 603 39.16 -70.57 -8.13
N PRO A 604 39.54 -70.68 -6.84
CA PRO A 604 38.57 -70.86 -5.74
C PRO A 604 38.84 -70.21 -4.37
N SER A 605 37.85 -70.41 -3.50
CA SER A 605 37.79 -70.05 -2.08
C SER A 605 38.81 -70.75 -1.19
N LEU A 606 39.20 -70.10 -0.10
CA LEU A 606 39.50 -70.76 1.17
C LEU A 606 38.95 -69.97 2.36
N SER A 607 38.71 -70.66 3.47
CA SER A 607 38.10 -70.15 4.70
C SER A 607 39.06 -70.32 5.90
N LEU A 608 38.60 -69.94 7.10
CA LEU A 608 39.28 -70.07 8.41
C LEU A 608 40.40 -69.05 8.67
N LEU A 609 40.84 -68.80 9.93
CA LEU A 609 40.14 -68.67 11.22
C LEU A 609 41.19 -68.20 12.25
N SER A 610 40.82 -67.28 13.16
CA SER A 610 41.43 -67.11 14.49
C SER A 610 42.97 -67.12 14.64
N ARG A 611 43.57 -65.93 14.73
CA ARG A 611 44.36 -65.54 15.91
C ARG A 611 44.44 -64.03 16.06
#